data_AF-A0A525C8E1-F1
#
_entry.id   AF-A0A525C8E1-F1
#
_cell.length_a   1.000
_cell.length_b   1.000
_cell.length_c   1.000
_cell.angle_alpha   90.00
_cell.angle_beta   90.00
_cell.angle_gamma   90.00
#
_symmetry.space_group_name_H-M   'P 1'
#
loop_
_entity.id
_entity.type
_entity.pdbx_description
1 polymer ?
#
loop_
_entity_poly.entity_id
_entity_poly.type
_entity_poly.pdbx_seq_one_letter_code
_entity_poly.pdbx_strand_id
1 'polypeptide(L)' 'MKPKISLIAAVSKNGVIGKDNEMPWHLSEDLKYFKRITLNK' A
#
# COMPACT_ATOMS: atom_id res chain seq x y z
N MET A 1 5.64 0.16 -27.65
CA MET A 1 6.36 0.23 -26.34
C MET A 1 5.53 -0.49 -25.30
N LYS A 2 6.15 -1.29 -24.41
CA LYS A 2 5.45 -1.91 -23.26
C LYS A 2 5.49 -0.93 -22.06
N PRO A 3 4.40 -0.80 -21.29
CA PRO A 3 4.39 0.06 -20.10
C PRO A 3 5.34 -0.48 -19.02
N LYS A 4 5.94 0.42 -18.24
CA LYS A 4 6.63 0.04 -17.00
C LYS A 4 5.56 -0.16 -15.92
N ILE A 5 5.63 -1.30 -15.22
CA ILE A 5 4.71 -1.64 -14.14
C ILE A 5 5.48 -1.54 -12.82
N SER A 6 4.85 -0.93 -11.82
CA SER A 6 5.37 -0.82 -10.45
C SER A 6 4.34 -1.38 -9.46
N LEU A 7 4.81 -1.92 -8.35
CA LEU A 7 3.99 -2.46 -7.26
C LEU A 7 4.35 -1.74 -5.95
N ILE A 8 3.35 -1.52 -5.10
CA ILE A 8 3.49 -0.90 -3.77
C ILE A 8 2.48 -1.57 -2.83
N ALA A 9 2.93 -1.94 -1.62
CA ALA A 9 2.10 -2.59 -0.61
C ALA A 9 2.55 -2.22 0.81
N ALA A 10 1.61 -2.14 1.75
CA ALA A 10 1.91 -2.10 3.18
C ALA A 10 2.11 -3.55 3.68
N VAL A 11 3.19 -3.79 4.42
CA VAL A 11 3.61 -5.14 4.84
C VAL A 11 4.03 -5.10 6.30
N SER A 12 3.45 -6.00 7.12
CA SER A 12 3.86 -6.17 8.51
C SER A 12 5.24 -6.84 8.62
N LYS A 13 5.83 -6.82 9.82
CA LYS A 13 7.14 -7.48 10.07
C LYS A 13 7.16 -8.99 9.75
N ASN A 14 6.00 -9.66 9.77
CA ASN A 14 5.84 -11.07 9.43
C ASN A 14 5.32 -11.31 7.99
N GLY A 15 5.35 -10.29 7.12
CA GLY A 15 5.00 -10.44 5.71
C GLY A 15 3.50 -10.38 5.40
N VAL A 16 2.65 -10.14 6.39
CA VAL A 16 1.19 -10.05 6.21
C VAL A 16 0.83 -8.71 5.58
N ILE A 17 -0.06 -8.75 4.59
CA ILE A 17 -0.57 -7.56 3.87
C ILE A 17 -2.05 -7.25 4.18
N GLY A 18 -2.74 -8.16 4.88
CA GLY A 18 -4.15 -8.07 5.22
C GLY A 18 -4.62 -9.32 5.95
N LYS A 19 -5.80 -9.25 6.57
CA LYS A 19 -6.45 -10.36 7.26
C LYS A 19 -7.96 -10.22 7.08
N ASP A 20 -8.65 -11.32 6.79
CA ASP A 20 -10.12 -11.36 6.65
C ASP A 20 -10.69 -10.30 5.66
N ASN A 21 -10.00 -10.09 4.53
CA ASN A 21 -10.28 -9.05 3.51
C ASN A 21 -10.17 -7.60 4.02
N GLU A 22 -9.54 -7.38 5.16
CA GLU A 22 -9.30 -6.06 5.74
C GLU A 22 -7.81 -5.78 5.94
N MET A 23 -7.48 -4.50 6.09
CA MET A 23 -6.20 -4.09 6.64
C MET A 23 -6.34 -4.07 8.16
N PRO A 24 -5.65 -4.95 8.91
CA PRO A 24 -5.81 -5.04 10.36
C PRO A 24 -5.17 -3.85 11.11
N TRP A 25 -4.63 -2.88 10.38
CA TRP A 25 -4.01 -1.68 10.91
C TRP A 25 -4.66 -0.41 10.31
N HIS A 26 -4.79 0.61 11.15
CA HIS A 26 -5.33 1.91 10.75
C HIS A 26 -4.26 3.01 10.92
N LEU A 27 -3.21 2.95 10.09
CA LEU A 27 -2.20 3.99 10.02
C LEU A 27 -2.63 5.02 8.97
N SER A 28 -3.15 6.16 9.42
CA SER A 28 -3.56 7.25 8.53
C SER A 28 -2.40 7.77 7.67
N GLU A 29 -1.17 7.73 8.18
CA GLU A 29 0.04 8.09 7.44
C GLU A 29 0.35 7.13 6.28
N ASP A 30 0.07 5.83 6.40
CA ASP A 30 0.26 4.86 5.32
C ASP A 30 -0.68 5.17 4.15
N LEU A 31 -1.95 5.47 4.44
CA LEU A 31 -2.92 5.82 3.40
C LEU A 31 -2.58 7.17 2.75
N LYS A 32 -2.08 8.15 3.53
CA LYS A 32 -1.57 9.43 2.99
C LYS A 32 -0.36 9.20 2.08
N TYR A 33 0.61 8.38 2.52
CA TYR A 33 1.78 8.02 1.73
C TYR A 33 1.37 7.33 0.42
N PHE A 34 0.47 6.36 0.48
CA PHE A 34 -0.01 5.64 -0.69
C PHE A 34 -0.64 6.60 -1.72
N LYS A 35 -1.51 7.52 -1.27
CA LYS A 35 -2.11 8.55 -2.13
C LYS A 35 -1.04 9.45 -2.77
N ARG A 36 -0.06 9.90 -2.00
CA ARG A 36 1.05 10.73 -2.50
C ARG A 36 1.83 10.03 -3.62
N ILE A 37 2.14 8.74 -3.45
CA ILE A 37 2.95 7.99 -4.43
C ILE A 37 2.14 7.58 -5.67
N THR A 38 0.87 7.25 -5.53
CA THR A 38 0.06 6.70 -6.63
C THR A 38 -0.75 7.74 -7.38
N LEU A 39 -1.19 8.80 -6.70
CA LEU A 39 -2.03 9.85 -7.28
C LEU A 39 -1.27 11.15 -7.53
N ASN A 40 -0.01 11.24 -7.08
CA ASN A 40 0.81 12.45 -7.14
C ASN A 40 0.12 13.67 -6.48
N LYS A 41 -0.57 13.44 -5.35
CA LYS A 41 -1.35 14.42 -4.58
C LYS A 41 -1.19 14.21 -3.08
#